data_AF-A0A401MXL5-F1
#
_entry.id   AF-A0A401MXL5-F1
#
_cell.length_a   1.000
_cell.length_b   1.000
_cell.length_c   1.000
_cell.angle_alpha   90.00
_cell.angle_beta   90.00
_cell.angle_gamma   90.00
#
_symmetry.space_group_name_H-M   'P 1'
#
loop_
_entity.id
_entity.type
_entity.pdbx_description
1 polymer ?
#
loop_
_entity_poly.entity_id
_entity_poly.type
_entity_poly.pdbx_seq_one_letter_code
_entity_poly.pdbx_strand_id
1 'polypeptide(L)' 'MAQALREICERLLPPRRLRSNPRLIKRKMASWKLKRAEHRHPPCPELPAITITKPTRTTPTRRTKH' A
#
# COMPACT_ATOMS: atom_id res chain seq x y z
N MET A 1 8.58 0.84 -24.22
CA MET A 1 8.80 0.57 -22.78
C MET A 1 8.62 1.82 -21.90
N ALA A 2 9.16 2.99 -22.26
CA ALA A 2 9.06 4.21 -21.43
C ALA A 2 7.63 4.71 -21.16
N GLN A 3 6.73 4.61 -22.15
CA GLN A 3 5.34 5.07 -22.03
C GLN A 3 4.54 4.24 -21.01
N ALA A 4 4.68 2.91 -21.04
CA ALA A 4 4.00 2.01 -20.11
C ALA A 4 4.40 2.25 -18.64
N LEU A 5 5.69 2.49 -18.37
CA LEU A 5 6.15 2.83 -17.01
C LEU A 5 5.56 4.16 -16.52
N ARG A 6 5.38 5.12 -17.43
CA ARG A 6 4.82 6.43 -17.12
C ARG A 6 3.33 6.33 -16.76
N GLU A 7 2.57 5.50 -17.48
CA GLU A 7 1.16 5.20 -17.18
C GLU A 7 1.01 4.46 -15.85
N ILE A 8 1.88 3.48 -15.55
CA ILE A 8 1.86 2.75 -14.26
C ILE A 8 2.13 3.70 -13.08
N CYS A 9 3.02 4.67 -13.26
CA CYS A 9 3.39 5.63 -12.22
C CYS A 9 2.44 6.84 -12.14
N GLU A 10 1.49 6.99 -13.07
CA GLU A 10 0.55 8.11 -13.11
C GLU A 10 -0.32 8.19 -11.84
N ARG A 11 -0.66 7.03 -11.28
CA ARG A 11 -1.41 6.96 -10.03
C ARG A 11 -0.81 5.88 -9.13
N LEU A 12 -0.08 6.33 -8.11
CA LEU A 12 0.42 5.43 -7.08
C LEU A 12 -0.75 4.75 -6.37
N LEU A 13 -0.64 3.43 -6.21
CA LEU A 13 -1.58 2.69 -5.37
C LEU A 13 -1.49 3.25 -3.95
N PRO A 14 -2.63 3.40 -3.25
CA PRO A 14 -2.60 3.85 -1.87
C PRO A 14 -1.73 2.90 -1.02
N PRO A 15 -1.08 3.43 0.03
CA PRO A 15 -0.32 2.62 0.95
C PRO A 15 -1.12 1.39 1.39
N ARG A 16 -0.50 0.22 1.32
CA ARG A 16 -1.18 -1.01 1.72
C ARG A 16 -1.53 -0.89 3.19
N ARG A 17 -2.83 -1.02 3.51
CA ARG A 17 -3.30 -1.01 4.90
C ARG A 17 -2.71 -2.21 5.63
N LEU A 18 -2.30 -2.00 6.87
CA LEU A 18 -1.92 -3.08 7.77
C LEU A 18 -3.13 -4.01 7.99
N ARG A 19 -2.89 -5.32 7.96
CA ARG A 19 -3.92 -6.36 8.11
C ARG A 19 -3.38 -7.42 9.06
N SER A 20 -4.22 -7.90 9.97
CA SER A 20 -3.89 -9.06 10.79
C SER A 20 -3.86 -10.38 9.99
N ASN A 21 -4.49 -10.43 8.80
CA ASN A 21 -4.49 -11.58 7.89
C ASN A 21 -3.96 -11.17 6.49
N PRO A 22 -3.00 -11.91 5.90
CA PRO A 22 -2.42 -11.58 4.59
C PRO A 22 -3.37 -11.88 3.42
N ARG A 23 -3.27 -11.09 2.34
CA ARG A 23 -4.05 -11.28 1.10
C ARG A 23 -3.35 -12.25 0.14
N LEU A 24 -3.21 -13.51 0.54
CA LEU A 24 -2.81 -14.61 -0.34
C LEU A 24 -3.17 -15.93 0.35
N ILE A 25 -4.34 -16.49 0.01
CA ILE A 25 -4.68 -17.86 0.38
C ILE A 25 -4.52 -18.70 -0.88
N LYS A 26 -3.37 -19.35 -1.02
CA LYS A 26 -3.20 -20.46 -1.96
C LYS A 26 -4.22 -21.54 -1.57
N ARG A 27 -4.89 -22.20 -2.52
CA ARG A 27 -5.68 -23.42 -2.25
C ARG A 27 -4.72 -24.49 -1.70
N LYS A 28 -4.56 -24.55 -0.38
CA LYS A 28 -3.97 -25.69 0.35
C LYS A 28 -4.89 -26.01 1.52
N MET A 29 -6.04 -26.59 1.21
CA MET A 29 -7.07 -26.99 2.17
C MET A 29 -6.82 -28.43 2.64
N ALA A 30 -5.82 -28.64 3.49
CA ALA A 30 -5.72 -29.89 4.27
C ALA A 30 -4.95 -29.71 5.59
N SER A 31 -4.07 -28.72 5.71
CA SER A 31 -3.30 -28.48 6.94
C SER A 31 -3.65 -27.18 7.66
N TRP A 32 -4.67 -26.44 7.22
CA TRP A 32 -5.08 -25.22 7.92
C TRP A 32 -5.78 -25.62 9.23
N LYS A 33 -5.06 -25.50 10.35
CA LYS A 33 -5.65 -25.78 11.66
C LYS A 33 -6.83 -24.84 11.89
N LEU A 34 -7.99 -25.43 12.18
CA LEU A 34 -9.23 -24.76 12.53
C LEU A 34 -8.96 -23.63 13.55
N LYS A 35 -9.70 -22.51 13.44
CA LYS A 35 -9.51 -21.33 14.30
C LYS A 35 -9.56 -21.72 15.78
N ARG A 36 -8.56 -21.28 16.56
CA ARG A 36 -8.46 -21.50 18.01
C ARG A 36 -8.92 -20.25 18.77
N ALA A 37 -9.24 -20.40 20.05
CA ALA A 37 -9.71 -19.30 20.92
C ALA A 37 -8.72 -18.12 20.97
N GLU A 38 -7.42 -18.41 20.94
CA GLU A 38 -6.30 -17.46 20.84
C GLU A 38 -6.36 -16.54 19.60
N HIS A 39 -7.06 -16.94 18.54
CA HIS A 39 -7.21 -16.12 17.33
C HIS A 39 -8.42 -15.16 17.40
N ARG A 40 -9.15 -15.12 18.52
CA ARG A 40 -10.36 -14.30 18.69
C ARG A 40 -10.04 -12.80 18.80
N HIS A 41 -8.85 -12.45 19.27
CA HIS A 41 -8.41 -11.08 19.49
C HIS A 41 -7.00 -10.87 18.91
N PRO A 42 -6.85 -10.78 17.58
CA PRO A 42 -5.55 -10.48 16.99
C PRO A 42 -5.08 -9.07 17.40
N PRO A 43 -3.79 -8.86 17.64
CA PRO A 43 -3.26 -7.53 17.93
C PRO A 43 -3.54 -6.58 16.76
N CYS A 44 -4.02 -5.38 17.07
CA CYS A 44 -4.21 -4.33 16.09
C CYS A 44 -2.84 -3.72 15.75
N PRO A 45 -2.50 -3.55 14.46
CA PRO A 45 -1.28 -2.86 14.09
C PRO A 45 -1.33 -1.38 14.54
N GLU A 46 -0.23 -0.90 15.12
CA GLU A 46 -0.09 0.49 15.56
C GLU A 46 -0.20 1.48 14.39
N LEU A 47 -0.82 2.64 14.64
CA LEU A 47 -0.98 3.70 13.65
C LEU A 47 0.39 4.39 13.42
N PRO A 48 0.91 4.46 12.19
CA PRO A 48 2.09 5.28 11.93
C PRO A 48 1.71 6.77 12.06
N ALA A 49 2.52 7.53 12.80
CA ALA A 49 2.40 8.98 12.84
C ALA A 49 2.73 9.56 11.45
N ILE A 50 1.76 10.18 10.79
CA ILE A 50 1.92 10.75 9.46
C ILE A 50 2.37 12.20 9.59
N THR A 51 3.64 12.48 9.27
CA THR A 51 4.17 13.85 9.21
C THR A 51 4.06 14.39 7.79
N ILE A 52 3.18 15.39 7.59
CA ILE A 52 3.05 16.07 6.29
C ILE A 52 4.14 17.14 6.16
N THR A 53 5.10 16.93 5.26
CA THR A 53 6.18 17.90 5.00
C THR A 53 5.77 18.92 3.95
N LYS A 54 6.38 20.11 4.01
CA LYS A 54 6.10 21.21 3.07
C LYS A 54 6.51 20.82 1.64
N PRO A 55 5.76 21.25 0.61
CA PRO A 55 6.13 21.00 -0.78
C PRO A 55 7.45 21.73 -1.12
N THR A 56 8.40 21.01 -1.71
CA THR A 56 9.74 21.55 -2.03
C THR A 56 9.73 22.50 -3.23
N ARG A 57 8.70 22.46 -4.10
CA ARG A 57 8.53 23.40 -5.22
C ARG A 57 7.11 23.97 -5.20
N THR A 58 7.00 25.28 -5.05
CA THR A 58 5.73 25.98 -4.89
C THR A 58 5.06 26.31 -6.23
N THR A 59 5.80 26.34 -7.35
CA THR A 59 5.25 26.83 -8.62
C THR A 59 5.83 26.09 -9.83
N PRO A 60 4.99 25.57 -10.74
CA PRO A 60 5.45 24.99 -12.00
C PRO A 60 5.89 26.09 -12.99
N THR A 61 7.07 25.93 -13.61
CA THR A 61 7.58 26.85 -14.62
C THR A 61 7.27 26.32 -16.02
N ARG A 62 6.58 27.12 -16.85
CA ARG A 62 6.15 26.75 -18.22
C ARG A 62 7.33 26.86 -19.20
N ARG A 63 7.72 25.76 -19.85
CA ARG A 63 8.70 25.79 -20.96
C ARG A 63 7.99 26.00 -22.29
N THR A 64 8.42 27.02 -23.04
CA THR A 64 8.05 27.25 -24.44
C THR A 64 8.91 26.39 -25.36
N LYS A 65 8.30 25.80 -26.39
CA LYS A 65 8.99 25.03 -27.43
C LYS A 65 9.33 25.95 -28.61
N HIS A 66 10.56 25.80 -29.13
CA HIS A 66 11.02 26.40 -30.40
C HIS A 66 10.80 25.41 -31.54
#